data_AF-A0A6I3DGK6-F1
#
_entry.id   AF-A0A6I3DGK6-F1
#
_cell.length_a   1.000
_cell.length_b   1.000
_cell.length_c   1.000
_cell.angle_alpha   90.00
_cell.angle_beta   90.00
_cell.angle_gamma   90.00
#
_symmetry.space_group_name_H-M   'P 1'
#
loop_
_entity.id
_entity.type
_entity.pdbx_description
1 polymer ?
#
loop_
_entity_poly.entity_id
_entity_poly.type
_entity_poly.pdbx_seq_one_letter_code
_entity_poly.pdbx_strand_id
1 'polypeptide(L)'
;CCGAGGARMWMEESTGKKVNTERAQEALSTGATRVAVACPFCYVMMDDGVKGEGNEDVIVQDIAEMLLEAIESDPSNLDQTSIV
;
A
#
# COMPACT_ATOMS: atom_id res chain seq x y z
N CYS A 1 -3.05 -4.54 -9.85
CA CYS A 1 -1.91 -5.44 -10.07
C CYS A 1 -0.65 -4.74 -9.57
N CYS A 2 0.10 -5.34 -8.63
CA CYS A 2 1.31 -4.73 -8.05
C CYS A 2 2.62 -5.09 -8.78
N GLY A 3 2.57 -5.98 -9.78
CA GLY A 3 3.75 -6.44 -10.51
C GLY A 3 4.33 -7.79 -10.06
N ALA A 4 3.99 -8.30 -8.87
CA ALA A 4 4.55 -9.57 -8.35
C ALA A 4 3.90 -10.86 -8.89
N GLY A 5 2.69 -10.79 -9.42
CA GLY A 5 1.92 -11.96 -9.85
C GLY A 5 2.62 -12.77 -10.95
N GLY A 6 2.34 -14.09 -11.02
CA GLY A 6 2.93 -14.96 -12.05
C GLY A 6 4.45 -15.12 -11.93
N ALA A 7 4.96 -15.17 -10.70
CA ALA A 7 6.39 -15.24 -10.36
C ALA A 7 7.24 -14.04 -10.81
N ARG A 8 6.62 -12.92 -11.18
CA ARG A 8 7.34 -11.72 -11.64
C ARG A 8 8.11 -10.99 -10.53
N MET A 9 7.78 -11.22 -9.25
CA MET A 9 8.58 -10.69 -8.13
C MET A 9 10.04 -11.17 -8.14
N TRP A 10 10.30 -12.36 -8.69
CA TRP A 10 11.64 -12.96 -8.74
C TRP A 10 12.32 -12.79 -10.10
N MET A 11 11.65 -12.12 -11.04
CA MET A 11 12.19 -11.82 -12.35
C MET A 11 12.57 -10.35 -12.41
N GLU A 12 13.65 -10.04 -13.10
CA GLU A 12 14.00 -8.64 -13.33
C GLU A 12 13.10 -8.04 -14.42
N GLU A 13 12.55 -6.87 -14.12
CA GLU A 13 11.87 -6.03 -15.11
C GLU A 13 12.92 -5.20 -15.85
N SER A 14 13.16 -5.52 -17.12
CA SER A 14 14.13 -4.84 -17.98
C SER A 14 13.50 -3.81 -18.92
N THR A 15 12.16 -3.70 -18.91
CA THR A 15 11.40 -2.92 -19.87
C THR A 15 10.47 -1.95 -19.16
N GLY A 16 10.58 -0.66 -19.51
CA GLY A 16 9.73 0.38 -18.97
C GLY A 16 10.00 0.67 -17.49
N LYS A 17 9.04 1.33 -16.84
CA LYS A 17 9.06 1.61 -15.41
C LYS A 17 8.46 0.44 -14.65
N LYS A 18 9.04 0.14 -13.48
CA LYS A 18 8.58 -0.98 -12.66
C LYS A 18 7.12 -0.79 -12.25
N VAL A 19 6.35 -1.87 -12.30
CA VAL A 19 4.90 -1.80 -12.03
C VAL A 19 4.63 -1.32 -10.60
N ASN A 20 5.45 -1.72 -9.62
CA ASN A 20 5.27 -1.24 -8.25
C ASN A 20 5.51 0.27 -8.12
N THR A 21 6.53 0.82 -8.78
CA THR A 21 6.79 2.26 -8.82
C THR A 21 5.62 3.03 -9.43
N GLU A 22 5.07 2.56 -10.56
CA GLU A 22 3.87 3.19 -11.15
C GLU A 22 2.69 3.21 -10.19
N ARG A 23 2.39 2.07 -9.55
CA ARG A 23 1.26 1.97 -8.60
C ARG A 23 1.48 2.79 -7.33
N ALA A 24 2.73 2.93 -6.88
CA ALA A 24 3.05 3.74 -5.71
C ALA A 24 2.78 5.21 -6.01
N GLN A 25 3.23 5.71 -7.17
CA GLN A 25 2.98 7.09 -7.59
C GLN A 25 1.49 7.37 -7.77
N GLU A 26 0.74 6.43 -8.36
CA GLU A 26 -0.72 6.54 -8.44
C GLU A 26 -1.36 6.65 -7.03
N ALA A 27 -0.98 5.78 -6.10
CA ALA A 27 -1.49 5.81 -4.73
C ALA A 27 -1.14 7.13 -4.01
N LEU A 28 0.13 7.56 -4.09
CA LEU A 28 0.61 8.81 -3.50
C LEU A 28 -0.08 10.04 -4.09
N SER A 29 -0.39 10.02 -5.39
CA SER A 29 -1.07 11.13 -6.07
C SER A 29 -2.48 11.40 -5.54
N THR A 30 -3.09 10.43 -4.84
CA THR A 30 -4.40 10.61 -4.22
C THR A 30 -4.34 11.42 -2.91
N GLY A 31 -3.16 11.60 -2.33
CA GLY A 31 -3.00 12.18 -0.99
C GLY A 31 -3.25 11.18 0.14
N ALA A 32 -3.39 9.88 -0.16
CA ALA A 32 -3.58 8.85 0.84
C ALA A 32 -2.35 8.73 1.77
N THR A 33 -2.60 8.77 3.07
CA THR A 33 -1.60 8.49 4.12
C THR A 33 -1.58 7.02 4.52
N ARG A 34 -2.56 6.23 4.05
CA ARG A 34 -2.64 4.78 4.24
C ARG A 34 -3.04 4.09 2.93
N VAL A 35 -2.38 2.98 2.62
CA VAL A 35 -2.69 2.13 1.46
C VAL A 35 -3.05 0.73 1.95
N ALA A 36 -4.30 0.33 1.70
CA ALA A 36 -4.79 -1.01 2.04
C ALA A 36 -4.42 -2.03 0.96
N VAL A 37 -3.92 -3.19 1.39
CA VAL A 37 -3.71 -4.36 0.53
C VAL A 37 -4.38 -5.59 1.13
N ALA A 38 -4.53 -6.66 0.34
CA ALA A 38 -5.13 -7.93 0.80
C ALA A 38 -4.33 -9.15 0.33
N CYS A 39 -3.05 -8.94 0.04
CA CYS A 39 -2.15 -9.97 -0.48
C CYS A 39 -0.72 -9.66 -0.03
N PRO A 40 0.02 -10.63 0.52
CA PRO A 40 1.37 -10.40 1.04
C PRO A 40 2.35 -9.93 -0.04
N PHE A 41 2.14 -10.33 -1.30
CA PHE A 41 2.95 -9.81 -2.41
C PHE A 41 2.59 -8.36 -2.77
N CYS A 42 1.31 -7.98 -2.65
CA CYS A 42 0.93 -6.58 -2.81
C CYS A 42 1.52 -5.72 -1.71
N TYR A 43 1.56 -6.21 -0.47
CA TYR A 43 2.21 -5.54 0.65
C TYR A 43 3.68 -5.24 0.32
N VAL A 44 4.49 -6.28 0.03
CA VAL A 44 5.93 -6.09 -0.22
C VAL A 44 6.16 -5.15 -1.40
N MET A 45 5.45 -5.36 -2.52
CA MET A 45 5.64 -4.52 -3.69
C MET A 45 5.21 -3.08 -3.44
N MET A 46 4.15 -2.85 -2.67
CA MET A 46 3.66 -1.50 -2.44
C MET A 46 4.42 -0.74 -1.38
N ASP A 47 4.82 -1.42 -0.32
CA ASP A 47 5.73 -0.88 0.68
C ASP A 47 7.07 -0.47 0.05
N ASP A 48 7.67 -1.35 -0.79
CA ASP A 48 8.89 -1.03 -1.55
C ASP A 48 8.68 0.15 -2.51
N GLY A 49 7.56 0.17 -3.25
CA GLY A 49 7.27 1.25 -4.18
C GLY A 49 7.09 2.61 -3.49
N VAL A 50 6.33 2.67 -2.39
CA VAL A 50 6.07 3.90 -1.63
C VAL A 50 7.35 4.43 -0.98
N LYS A 51 8.13 3.56 -0.34
CA LYS A 51 9.44 3.92 0.24
C LYS A 51 10.45 4.31 -0.83
N GLY A 52 10.41 3.66 -1.99
CA GLY A 52 11.24 4.01 -3.15
C GLY A 52 10.98 5.41 -3.70
N GLU A 53 9.76 5.93 -3.53
CA GLU A 53 9.39 7.33 -3.83
C GLU A 53 9.71 8.30 -2.68
N GLY A 54 10.34 7.83 -1.60
CA GLY A 54 10.76 8.66 -0.47
C GLY A 54 9.65 9.01 0.53
N ASN A 55 8.53 8.29 0.53
CA ASN A 55 7.39 8.55 1.40
C ASN A 55 7.34 7.55 2.56
N GLU A 56 8.14 7.77 3.62
CA GLU A 56 8.18 6.87 4.78
C GLU A 56 6.95 7.00 5.71
N ASP A 57 6.22 8.11 5.63
CA ASP A 57 5.05 8.38 6.48
C ASP A 57 3.76 7.70 5.98
N VAL A 58 3.77 7.14 4.76
CA VAL A 58 2.62 6.47 4.16
C VAL A 58 2.62 5.00 4.58
N ILE A 59 1.57 4.58 5.29
CA ILE A 59 1.48 3.22 5.84
C ILE A 59 0.81 2.30 4.83
N VAL A 60 1.56 1.30 4.35
CA VAL A 60 0.98 0.16 3.62
C VAL A 60 0.65 -0.93 4.63
N GLN A 61 -0.59 -1.43 4.66
CA GLN A 61 -0.98 -2.51 5.60
C GLN A 61 -2.05 -3.43 5.02
N ASP A 62 -2.14 -4.65 5.57
CA ASP A 62 -3.19 -5.58 5.17
C ASP A 62 -4.56 -5.11 5.69
N ILE A 63 -5.61 -5.38 4.92
CA ILE A 63 -6.98 -5.01 5.27
C ILE A 63 -7.46 -5.68 6.57
N ALA A 64 -6.94 -6.86 6.90
CA ALA A 64 -7.23 -7.52 8.17
C ALA A 64 -6.62 -6.75 9.36
N GLU A 65 -5.44 -6.16 9.18
CA GLU A 65 -4.80 -5.31 10.21
C GLU A 65 -5.58 -4.01 10.39
N MET A 66 -6.01 -3.38 9.28
CA MET A 66 -6.89 -2.20 9.34
C MET A 66 -8.19 -2.49 10.10
N LEU A 67 -8.78 -3.66 9.84
CA LEU A 67 -10.02 -4.07 10.49
C LEU A 67 -9.80 -4.30 11.98
N LEU A 68 -8.69 -4.92 12.37
CA LEU A 68 -8.35 -5.12 13.77
C LEU A 68 -8.14 -3.78 14.48
N GLU A 69 -7.37 -2.86 13.89
CA GLU A 69 -7.19 -1.49 14.41
C GLU A 69 -8.54 -0.80 14.63
N ALA A 70 -9.47 -0.92 13.67
CA ALA A 70 -10.80 -0.33 13.78
C ALA A 70 -11.65 -0.97 14.90
N ILE A 71 -11.55 -2.28 15.12
CA ILE A 71 -12.26 -2.99 16.19
C ILE A 71 -11.69 -2.65 17.57
N GLU A 72 -10.36 -2.52 17.68
CA GLU A 72 -9.67 -2.22 18.93
C GLU A 72 -9.69 -0.72 19.28
N SER A 73 -9.89 0.15 18.28
CA SER A 73 -10.11 1.58 18.51
C SER A 73 -11.44 1.81 19.24
N ASP A 74 -11.41 2.62 20.31
CA ASP A 74 -12.63 3.00 21.03
C ASP A 74 -13.63 3.67 20.06
N PRO A 75 -14.87 3.17 19.92
CA PRO A 75 -15.87 3.74 19.01
C PRO A 75 -16.20 5.21 19.28
N SER A 76 -15.82 5.78 20.44
CA SER A 76 -15.89 7.22 20.71
C SER A 76 -14.94 8.09 19.87
N ASN A 77 -13.94 7.50 19.20
CA ASN A 77 -12.93 8.18 18.37
C ASN A 77 -13.12 7.99 16.85
N LEU A 78 -14.20 7.33 16.41
CA LEU A 78 -14.48 7.08 14.98
C LEU A 78 -14.96 8.33 14.21
N ASP A 79 -15.09 9.47 14.90
CA ASP A 79 -15.47 10.80 14.39
C ASP A 79 -14.32 11.50 13.62
N GLN A 80 -13.05 11.17 13.91
CA GLN A 80 -11.92 12.07 13.55
C GLN A 80 -11.04 11.63 12.39
N THR A 81 -11.26 10.46 11.78
CA THR A 81 -10.50 10.08 10.58
C THR A 81 -11.43 10.08 9.39
N SER A 82 -11.37 11.14 8.60
CA SER A 82 -12.02 11.27 7.30
C SER A 82 -11.80 9.99 6.48
N ILE A 83 -12.81 9.14 6.44
CA ILE A 83 -13.02 8.15 5.39
C ILE A 83 -13.71 8.89 4.24
N VAL A 84 -13.02 9.88 3.69
CA VAL A 84 -13.20 10.47 2.34
C VAL A 84 -11.91 11.14 1.93
#